data_AF-A0A136KHD5-F1
#
_entry.id   AF-A0A136KHD5-F1
#
_cell.length_a   1.000
_cell.length_b   1.000
_cell.length_c   1.000
_cell.angle_alpha   90.00
_cell.angle_beta   90.00
_cell.angle_gamma   90.00
#
_symmetry.space_group_name_H-M   'P 1'
#
loop_
_entity.id
_entity.type
_entity.pdbx_description
1 polymer ?
#
loop_
_entity_poly.entity_id
_entity_poly.type
_entity_poly.pdbx_seq_one_letter_code
_entity_poly.pdbx_strand_id
1 'polypeptide(L)'
;MKKDTKSTNNGTPKNTITADQFINVAGKTKITHLVHIGQADVLVNLEVGEEVYLQIKKRRVEVRTVNNEYIGALPDDISKRLIFFLEMKSTYSCYIKAATKNSVDVFIKEQFKTPKAQLYLSFPQNIQDDLKAMMHTSPPEADSVDSETDEGAPKDPDAQLEGTEDQVDESPNEQATNDTEQDSEYEEEHLEEHEEATDLETLAQAMEDEDDYMPGFHRIHEDEDE
;
A
#
# COMPACT_ATOMS: atom_id res chain seq x y z
N MET A 1 20.68 7.12 -58.28
CA MET A 1 19.62 7.84 -57.52
C MET A 1 19.85 7.55 -56.04
N LYS A 2 20.34 8.54 -55.28
CA LYS A 2 20.51 8.44 -53.83
C LYS A 2 19.14 8.74 -53.21
N LYS A 3 18.63 7.86 -52.34
CA LYS A 3 17.39 8.10 -51.59
C LYS A 3 17.77 8.66 -50.23
N ASP A 4 17.35 9.89 -49.98
CA ASP A 4 17.47 10.59 -48.71
C ASP A 4 16.55 9.92 -47.68
N THR A 5 17.14 9.39 -46.61
CA THR A 5 16.38 8.89 -45.45
C THR A 5 16.09 10.06 -44.51
N LYS A 6 14.84 10.54 -44.56
CA LYS A 6 14.29 11.52 -43.64
C LYS A 6 14.07 10.86 -42.27
N SER A 7 14.93 11.17 -41.30
CA SER A 7 14.76 10.81 -39.89
C SER A 7 13.57 11.58 -39.31
N THR A 8 12.45 10.91 -39.10
CA THR A 8 11.32 11.46 -38.34
C THR A 8 11.55 11.15 -36.86
N ASN A 9 11.96 12.18 -36.11
CA ASN A 9 12.04 12.12 -34.65
C ASN A 9 10.63 11.96 -34.08
N ASN A 10 10.30 10.75 -33.65
CA ASN A 10 9.10 10.48 -32.87
C ASN A 10 9.33 11.03 -31.46
N GLY A 11 8.93 12.27 -31.22
CA GLY A 11 8.86 12.83 -29.88
C GLY A 11 7.79 12.08 -29.09
N THR A 12 8.22 11.30 -28.11
CA THR A 12 7.35 10.67 -27.11
C THR A 12 6.45 11.74 -26.49
N PRO A 13 5.13 11.49 -26.35
CA PRO A 13 4.24 12.46 -25.71
C PRO A 13 4.76 12.72 -24.28
N LYS A 14 5.14 13.97 -24.00
CA LYS A 14 5.46 14.40 -22.64
C LYS A 14 4.15 14.39 -21.86
N ASN A 15 3.93 13.39 -21.02
CA ASN A 15 2.86 13.40 -20.04
C ASN A 15 3.08 14.62 -19.13
N THR A 16 2.25 15.65 -19.30
CA THR A 16 2.29 16.86 -18.49
C THR A 16 1.67 16.53 -17.14
N ILE A 17 2.53 16.29 -16.16
CA ILE A 17 2.13 16.10 -14.77
C ILE A 17 1.58 17.43 -14.23
N THR A 18 0.41 17.41 -13.60
CA THR A 18 -0.21 18.60 -12.97
C THR A 18 -0.32 18.41 -11.47
N ALA A 19 -0.25 19.51 -10.69
CA ALA A 19 -0.32 19.45 -9.23
C ALA A 19 -1.61 18.75 -8.73
N ASP A 20 -2.71 18.89 -9.45
CA ASP A 20 -4.01 18.27 -9.14
C ASP A 20 -3.96 16.73 -9.13
N GLN A 21 -2.96 16.12 -9.80
CA GLN A 21 -2.79 14.67 -9.80
C GLN A 21 -2.38 14.13 -8.42
N PHE A 22 -1.68 14.93 -7.60
CA PHE A 22 -1.12 14.51 -6.31
C PHE A 22 -1.93 14.94 -5.08
N ILE A 23 -3.16 15.43 -5.27
CA ILE A 23 -4.05 15.76 -4.15
C ILE A 23 -4.36 14.50 -3.35
N ASN A 24 -4.08 14.54 -2.04
CA ASN A 24 -4.43 13.46 -1.11
C ASN A 24 -5.90 13.58 -0.72
N VAL A 25 -6.69 12.56 -1.05
CA VAL A 25 -8.11 12.45 -0.74
C VAL A 25 -8.32 11.20 0.11
N ALA A 26 -8.83 11.40 1.33
CA ALA A 26 -9.13 10.32 2.27
C ALA A 26 -10.00 9.23 1.60
N GLY A 27 -9.63 7.97 1.80
CA GLY A 27 -10.35 6.83 1.21
C GLY A 27 -10.06 6.55 -0.28
N LYS A 28 -9.45 7.49 -1.02
CA LYS A 28 -9.22 7.38 -2.47
C LYS A 28 -7.76 7.39 -2.89
N THR A 29 -6.88 7.96 -2.06
CA THR A 29 -5.45 7.97 -2.33
C THR A 29 -4.67 7.34 -1.19
N LYS A 30 -3.53 6.75 -1.52
CA LYS A 30 -2.61 6.16 -0.54
C LYS A 30 -1.18 6.37 -0.99
N ILE A 31 -0.34 6.69 -0.03
CA ILE A 31 1.11 6.61 -0.18
C ILE A 31 1.55 5.33 0.53
N THR A 32 2.39 4.54 -0.12
CA THR A 32 2.88 3.29 0.45
C THR A 32 4.33 3.04 0.04
N HIS A 33 5.09 2.50 0.98
CA HIS A 33 6.45 2.02 0.75
C HIS A 33 6.40 0.68 0.03
N LEU A 34 7.19 0.51 -1.02
CA LEU A 34 7.32 -0.77 -1.72
C LEU A 34 8.17 -1.75 -0.90
N VAL A 35 7.82 -3.02 -1.01
CA VAL A 35 8.55 -4.16 -0.44
C VAL A 35 9.08 -5.06 -1.56
N HIS A 36 10.08 -5.89 -1.26
CA HIS A 36 10.77 -6.73 -2.25
C HIS A 36 11.25 -5.90 -3.46
N ILE A 37 12.06 -4.89 -3.14
CA ILE A 37 12.60 -3.92 -4.09
C ILE A 37 13.39 -4.60 -5.22
N GLY A 38 13.30 -4.03 -6.42
CA GLY A 38 13.96 -4.51 -7.64
C GLY A 38 15.45 -4.17 -7.71
N GLN A 39 16.00 -4.23 -8.92
CA GLN A 39 17.42 -3.97 -9.18
C GLN A 39 17.74 -2.48 -9.06
N ALA A 40 18.84 -2.15 -8.39
CA ALA A 40 19.28 -0.77 -8.18
C ALA A 40 19.42 0.03 -9.50
N ASP A 41 19.84 -0.62 -10.58
CA ASP A 41 19.97 0.01 -11.91
C ASP A 41 18.64 0.54 -12.44
N VAL A 42 17.53 -0.15 -12.17
CA VAL A 42 16.17 0.32 -12.52
C VAL A 42 15.78 1.50 -11.62
N LEU A 43 16.06 1.41 -10.32
CA LEU A 43 15.61 2.41 -9.34
C LEU A 43 16.31 3.76 -9.49
N VAL A 44 17.59 3.75 -9.84
CA VAL A 44 18.37 4.98 -10.07
C VAL A 44 17.83 5.79 -11.25
N ASN A 45 17.14 5.14 -12.19
CA ASN A 45 16.53 5.79 -13.34
C ASN A 45 15.11 6.30 -13.07
N LEU A 46 14.52 6.02 -11.90
CA LEU A 46 13.18 6.47 -11.57
C LEU A 46 13.16 7.96 -11.21
N GLU A 47 12.21 8.69 -11.79
CA GLU A 47 12.00 10.10 -11.49
C GLU A 47 10.78 10.31 -10.58
N VAL A 48 10.86 11.29 -9.67
CA VAL A 48 9.69 11.67 -8.86
C VAL A 48 8.60 12.24 -9.77
N GLY A 49 7.39 11.73 -9.61
CA GLY A 49 6.23 12.04 -10.45
C GLY A 49 6.10 11.13 -11.68
N GLU A 50 7.06 10.24 -11.94
CA GLU A 50 6.98 9.28 -13.04
C GLU A 50 5.77 8.35 -12.87
N GLU A 51 5.02 8.14 -13.96
CA GLU A 51 3.89 7.22 -13.99
C GLU A 51 4.38 5.77 -14.07
N VAL A 52 3.82 4.93 -13.21
CA VAL A 52 4.13 3.50 -13.11
C VAL A 52 2.86 2.67 -13.11
N TYR A 53 2.98 1.40 -13.44
CA TYR A 53 1.85 0.49 -13.61
C TYR A 53 1.77 -0.54 -12.50
N LEU A 54 0.53 -0.82 -12.09
CA LEU A 54 0.20 -1.88 -11.16
C LEU A 54 -0.08 -3.17 -11.93
N GLN A 55 0.61 -4.25 -11.61
CA GLN A 55 0.39 -5.56 -12.21
C GLN A 55 0.07 -6.61 -11.14
N ILE A 56 -1.07 -7.29 -11.28
CA ILE A 56 -1.42 -8.41 -10.42
C ILE A 56 -0.55 -9.61 -10.79
N LYS A 57 0.10 -10.21 -9.79
CA LYS A 57 0.84 -11.47 -9.94
C LYS A 57 0.61 -12.37 -8.73
N LYS A 58 -0.12 -13.46 -8.96
CA LYS A 58 -0.60 -14.37 -7.92
C LYS A 58 -1.42 -13.61 -6.87
N ARG A 59 -0.88 -13.42 -5.66
CA ARG A 59 -1.55 -12.78 -4.51
C ARG A 59 -0.98 -11.41 -4.17
N ARG A 60 -0.16 -10.83 -5.06
CA ARG A 60 0.55 -9.56 -4.83
C ARG A 60 0.38 -8.63 -6.02
N VAL A 61 0.47 -7.33 -5.76
CA VAL A 61 0.52 -6.31 -6.80
C VAL A 61 1.95 -5.84 -6.93
N GLU A 62 2.54 -6.06 -8.10
CA GLU A 62 3.86 -5.55 -8.46
C GLU A 62 3.72 -4.15 -9.07
N VAL A 63 4.71 -3.29 -8.84
CA VAL A 63 4.84 -1.98 -9.49
C VAL A 63 5.93 -2.06 -10.54
N ARG A 64 5.62 -1.56 -11.74
CA ARG A 64 6.49 -1.66 -12.91
C ARG A 64 6.58 -0.35 -13.69
N THR A 65 7.73 -0.14 -14.33
CA THR A 65 7.92 0.99 -15.26
C THR A 65 7.05 0.81 -16.52
N VAL A 66 6.98 1.86 -17.34
CA VAL A 66 6.36 1.80 -18.68
C VAL A 66 7.02 0.74 -19.58
N ASN A 67 8.32 0.48 -19.37
CA ASN A 67 9.08 -0.55 -20.07
C ASN A 67 8.90 -1.95 -19.48
N ASN A 68 7.95 -2.12 -18.54
CA ASN A 68 7.65 -3.37 -17.84
C ASN A 68 8.79 -3.88 -16.93
N GLU A 69 9.70 -3.01 -16.52
CA GLU A 69 10.78 -3.35 -15.58
C GLU A 69 10.24 -3.37 -14.15
N TYR A 70 10.72 -4.32 -13.35
CA TYR A 70 10.23 -4.52 -11.98
C TYR A 70 10.88 -3.54 -11.00
N ILE A 71 10.05 -2.77 -10.30
CA ILE A 71 10.50 -1.79 -9.30
C ILE A 71 10.39 -2.38 -7.89
N GLY A 72 9.28 -3.08 -7.62
CA GLY A 72 8.96 -3.59 -6.29
C GLY A 72 7.54 -4.12 -6.24
N ALA A 73 7.07 -4.44 -5.04
CA ALA A 73 5.71 -4.90 -4.82
C ALA A 73 5.05 -4.14 -3.67
N LEU A 74 3.73 -4.04 -3.71
CA LEU A 74 2.98 -3.42 -2.61
C LEU A 74 3.01 -4.32 -1.37
N PRO A 75 2.87 -3.73 -0.16
CA PRO A 75 2.60 -4.49 1.06
C PRO A 75 1.40 -5.44 0.88
N ASP A 76 1.35 -6.49 1.69
CA ASP A 76 0.42 -7.60 1.50
C ASP A 76 -1.05 -7.19 1.71
N ASP A 77 -1.33 -6.33 2.69
CA ASP A 77 -2.64 -5.76 2.97
C ASP A 77 -3.13 -4.86 1.82
N ILE A 78 -2.27 -3.96 1.34
CA ILE A 78 -2.55 -3.10 0.19
C ILE A 78 -2.73 -3.94 -1.08
N SER A 79 -1.89 -4.95 -1.28
CA SER A 79 -1.99 -5.86 -2.43
C SER A 79 -3.33 -6.58 -2.46
N LYS A 80 -3.71 -7.26 -1.37
CA LYS A 80 -4.98 -8.00 -1.28
C LYS A 80 -6.16 -7.09 -1.58
N ARG A 81 -6.14 -5.88 -1.01
CA ARG A 81 -7.18 -4.88 -1.22
C ARG A 81 -7.25 -4.40 -2.66
N LEU A 82 -6.13 -4.02 -3.27
CA LEU A 82 -6.13 -3.55 -4.66
C LEU A 82 -6.48 -4.65 -5.65
N ILE A 83 -6.10 -5.90 -5.40
CA ILE A 83 -6.52 -7.05 -6.23
C ILE A 83 -8.04 -7.10 -6.32
N PHE A 84 -8.75 -7.01 -5.19
CA PHE A 84 -10.22 -6.99 -5.18
C PHE A 84 -10.80 -5.91 -6.09
N PHE A 85 -10.29 -4.67 -6.00
CA PHE A 85 -10.79 -3.57 -6.81
C PHE A 85 -10.40 -3.67 -8.30
N LEU A 86 -9.18 -4.10 -8.59
CA LEU A 86 -8.68 -4.26 -9.97
C LEU A 86 -9.42 -5.40 -10.69
N GLU A 87 -9.73 -6.50 -10.00
CA GLU A 87 -10.55 -7.58 -10.53
C GLU A 87 -11.99 -7.11 -10.84
N MET A 88 -12.53 -6.21 -10.00
CA MET A 88 -13.81 -5.52 -10.23
C MET A 88 -13.76 -4.40 -11.27
N LYS A 89 -12.70 -4.31 -12.08
CA LYS A 89 -12.52 -3.32 -13.15
C LYS A 89 -12.51 -1.86 -12.67
N SER A 90 -12.14 -1.62 -11.41
CA SER A 90 -11.78 -0.28 -10.95
C SER A 90 -10.39 0.07 -11.46
N THR A 91 -10.13 1.35 -11.72
CA THR A 91 -8.87 1.82 -12.28
C THR A 91 -8.14 2.75 -11.32
N TYR A 92 -6.82 2.64 -11.34
CA TYR A 92 -5.92 3.36 -10.46
C TYR A 92 -4.75 3.91 -11.27
N SER A 93 -4.36 5.14 -10.96
CA SER A 93 -3.08 5.69 -11.40
C SER A 93 -2.06 5.54 -10.28
N CYS A 94 -0.81 5.27 -10.63
CA CYS A 94 0.28 5.13 -9.68
C CYS A 94 1.47 5.98 -10.15
N TYR A 95 2.07 6.71 -9.23
CA TYR A 95 3.22 7.58 -9.51
C TYR A 95 4.32 7.38 -8.48
N ILE A 96 5.57 7.55 -8.90
CA ILE A 96 6.71 7.58 -7.98
C ILE A 96 6.61 8.85 -7.11
N LYS A 97 6.56 8.68 -5.79
CA LYS A 97 6.61 9.80 -4.83
C LYS A 97 8.03 10.08 -4.39
N ALA A 98 8.80 9.03 -4.11
CA ALA A 98 10.20 9.11 -3.75
C ALA A 98 10.89 7.82 -4.21
N ALA A 99 12.14 7.93 -4.66
CA ALA A 99 12.94 6.77 -5.04
C ALA A 99 14.39 6.98 -4.57
N THR A 100 14.97 5.93 -4.02
CA THR A 100 16.38 5.80 -3.69
C THR A 100 16.89 4.48 -4.28
N LYS A 101 18.19 4.20 -4.10
CA LYS A 101 18.78 2.92 -4.54
C LYS A 101 18.20 1.69 -3.83
N ASN A 102 17.55 1.87 -2.68
CA ASN A 102 17.10 0.77 -1.81
C ASN A 102 15.64 0.90 -1.36
N SER A 103 14.98 2.02 -1.60
CA SER A 103 13.61 2.29 -1.17
C SER A 103 12.85 3.06 -2.23
N VAL A 104 11.56 2.76 -2.37
CA VAL A 104 10.67 3.46 -3.28
C VAL A 104 9.32 3.64 -2.62
N ASP A 105 8.78 4.84 -2.72
CA ASP A 105 7.47 5.22 -2.25
C ASP A 105 6.61 5.55 -3.46
N VAL A 106 5.40 5.01 -3.47
CA VAL A 106 4.46 5.25 -4.55
C VAL A 106 3.22 5.96 -4.04
N PHE A 107 2.68 6.85 -4.86
CA PHE A 107 1.40 7.50 -4.68
C PHE A 107 0.38 6.82 -5.59
N ILE A 108 -0.63 6.20 -4.99
CA ILE A 108 -1.71 5.49 -5.68
C ILE A 108 -2.99 6.30 -5.54
N LYS A 109 -3.70 6.51 -6.65
CA LYS A 109 -4.95 7.27 -6.71
C LYS A 109 -6.01 6.50 -7.47
N GLU A 110 -7.17 6.35 -6.84
CA GLU A 110 -8.40 5.87 -7.49
C GLU A 110 -8.81 6.84 -8.60
N GLN A 111 -8.93 6.32 -9.83
CA GLN A 111 -9.41 7.08 -10.99
C GLN A 111 -10.88 6.81 -11.24
N PHE A 112 -11.26 5.53 -11.20
CA PHE A 112 -12.64 5.11 -11.38
C PHE A 112 -12.93 3.90 -10.50
N LYS A 113 -14.12 3.88 -9.91
CA LYS A 113 -14.62 2.77 -9.11
C LYS A 113 -15.98 2.32 -9.64
N THR A 114 -16.17 1.02 -9.78
CA THR A 114 -17.43 0.46 -10.26
C THR A 114 -18.53 0.58 -9.19
N PRO A 115 -19.83 0.61 -9.56
CA PRO A 115 -20.93 0.73 -8.59
C PRO A 115 -20.91 -0.36 -7.51
N LYS A 116 -20.53 -1.59 -7.87
CA LYS A 116 -20.39 -2.73 -6.94
C LYS A 116 -19.26 -2.52 -5.93
N ALA A 117 -18.17 -1.88 -6.35
CA ALA A 117 -17.06 -1.54 -5.48
C ALA A 117 -17.31 -0.25 -4.67
N GLN A 118 -18.38 0.50 -4.96
CA GLN A 118 -18.62 1.81 -4.35
C GLN A 118 -18.94 1.73 -2.87
N LEU A 119 -19.44 0.57 -2.41
CA LEU A 119 -19.71 0.25 -1.01
C LEU A 119 -18.44 0.28 -0.14
N TYR A 120 -17.26 0.05 -0.73
CA TYR A 120 -15.98 -0.04 -0.02
C TYR A 120 -15.04 1.10 -0.40
N LEU A 121 -14.33 1.68 0.57
CA LEU A 121 -13.31 2.70 0.30
C LEU A 121 -12.07 2.07 -0.35
N SER A 122 -11.39 2.70 -1.30
CA SER A 122 -10.17 2.09 -1.85
C SER A 122 -9.06 1.97 -0.80
N PHE A 123 -8.95 2.97 0.08
CA PHE A 123 -7.93 3.01 1.14
C PHE A 123 -8.52 3.52 2.48
N PRO A 124 -9.21 2.66 3.26
CA PRO A 124 -9.72 3.01 4.59
C PRO A 124 -8.55 3.22 5.57
N GLN A 125 -8.84 3.87 6.70
CA GLN A 125 -7.85 4.04 7.78
C GLN A 125 -7.44 2.70 8.38
N ASN A 126 -8.40 1.79 8.60
CA ASN A 126 -8.15 0.42 9.04
C ASN A 126 -8.48 -0.58 7.92
N ILE A 127 -7.44 -1.09 7.26
CA ILE A 127 -7.58 -1.99 6.12
C ILE A 127 -8.02 -3.40 6.55
N GLN A 128 -7.63 -3.84 7.75
CA GLN A 128 -7.85 -5.23 8.18
C GLN A 128 -9.33 -5.49 8.47
N ASP A 129 -9.97 -4.59 9.22
CA ASP A 129 -11.40 -4.70 9.56
C ASP A 129 -12.29 -4.66 8.32
N ASP A 130 -11.97 -3.75 7.39
CA ASP A 130 -12.73 -3.61 6.15
C ASP A 130 -12.52 -4.80 5.20
N LEU A 131 -11.29 -5.34 5.11
CA LEU A 131 -11.02 -6.55 4.32
C LEU A 131 -11.84 -7.74 4.83
N LYS A 132 -12.00 -7.87 6.15
CA LYS A 132 -12.85 -8.90 6.75
C LYS A 132 -14.31 -8.73 6.32
N ALA A 133 -14.85 -7.51 6.34
CA ALA A 133 -16.20 -7.24 5.87
C ALA A 133 -16.39 -7.63 4.39
N MET A 134 -15.45 -7.26 3.51
CA MET A 134 -15.51 -7.59 2.07
C MET A 134 -15.48 -9.10 1.79
N MET A 135 -14.74 -9.87 2.58
CA MET A 135 -14.61 -11.33 2.38
C MET A 135 -15.81 -12.12 2.90
N HIS A 136 -16.60 -11.54 3.83
CA HIS A 136 -17.79 -12.19 4.38
C HIS A 136 -19.09 -11.81 3.66
N THR A 137 -19.07 -10.78 2.80
CA THR A 137 -20.16 -10.52 1.87
C THR A 137 -19.96 -11.36 0.61
N SER A 138 -20.63 -12.51 0.52
CA SER A 138 -20.83 -13.18 -0.77
C SER A 138 -21.43 -12.17 -1.76
N PRO A 139 -20.99 -12.14 -3.04
CA PRO A 139 -21.53 -11.21 -4.03
C PRO A 139 -23.05 -11.32 -4.05
N PRO A 140 -23.81 -10.22 -4.20
CA PRO A 140 -25.23 -10.34 -4.52
C PRO A 140 -25.31 -11.09 -5.84
N GLU A 141 -25.78 -12.34 -5.77
CA GLU A 141 -26.14 -13.11 -6.94
C GLU A 141 -27.12 -12.25 -7.75
N ALA A 142 -26.79 -12.03 -9.01
CA ALA A 142 -27.71 -11.38 -9.92
C ALA A 142 -28.92 -12.29 -10.05
N ASP A 143 -30.07 -11.84 -9.58
CA ASP A 143 -31.38 -12.45 -9.86
C ASP A 143 -31.51 -12.68 -11.37
N SER A 144 -31.32 -13.92 -11.80
CA SER A 144 -31.81 -14.41 -13.07
C SER A 144 -33.28 -14.79 -12.88
N VAL A 145 -34.15 -13.80 -12.97
CA VAL A 145 -35.57 -14.04 -13.27
C VAL A 145 -35.72 -14.29 -14.77
N ASP A 146 -36.61 -15.22 -15.06
CA ASP A 146 -37.27 -15.50 -16.35
C ASP A 146 -36.73 -16.67 -17.20
N SER A 147 -37.31 -17.85 -16.93
CA SER A 147 -37.88 -18.63 -18.02
C SER A 147 -39.12 -19.36 -17.52
N GLU A 148 -40.27 -18.83 -17.93
CA GLU A 148 -41.58 -19.45 -17.80
C GLU A 148 -41.62 -20.75 -18.63
N THR A 149 -41.93 -21.89 -18.00
CA THR A 149 -42.55 -23.01 -18.70
C THR A 149 -43.73 -23.51 -17.89
N ASP A 150 -44.88 -23.22 -18.47
CA ASP A 150 -46.23 -23.60 -18.14
C ASP A 150 -46.60 -24.98 -18.74
N GLU A 151 -47.64 -25.57 -18.16
CA GLU A 151 -48.48 -26.70 -18.59
C GLU A 151 -47.99 -28.15 -18.43
N GLY A 152 -48.68 -28.85 -17.52
CA GLY A 152 -48.65 -30.31 -17.34
C GLY A 152 -49.50 -30.83 -16.17
N ALA A 153 -50.79 -30.51 -16.15
CA ALA A 153 -51.85 -31.01 -15.23
C ALA A 153 -52.02 -32.57 -15.23
N PRO A 154 -52.95 -33.19 -14.46
CA PRO A 154 -53.45 -32.96 -13.09
C PRO A 154 -53.56 -34.27 -12.22
N LYS A 155 -53.74 -34.05 -10.90
CA LYS A 155 -54.58 -34.76 -9.89
C LYS A 155 -54.68 -36.31 -9.88
N ASP A 156 -54.27 -36.88 -8.74
CA ASP A 156 -55.02 -37.94 -8.05
C ASP A 156 -55.05 -37.63 -6.52
N PRO A 157 -56.23 -37.67 -5.86
CA PRO A 157 -56.35 -37.50 -4.42
C PRO A 157 -56.78 -38.82 -3.76
N ASP A 158 -55.98 -39.40 -2.86
CA ASP A 158 -56.56 -40.22 -1.78
C ASP A 158 -55.62 -40.42 -0.58
N ALA A 159 -56.25 -40.36 0.60
CA ALA A 159 -55.86 -40.88 1.92
C ALA A 159 -54.48 -40.49 2.51
N GLN A 160 -54.30 -40.10 3.78
CA GLN A 160 -55.07 -40.36 4.99
C GLN A 160 -54.59 -39.41 6.10
N LEU A 161 -55.53 -38.90 6.90
CA LEU A 161 -55.29 -38.23 8.19
C LEU A 161 -54.70 -39.19 9.22
N GLU A 162 -53.74 -38.70 10.01
CA GLU A 162 -53.48 -38.93 11.45
C GLU A 162 -52.25 -38.04 11.78
N GLY A 163 -52.29 -37.00 12.62
CA GLY A 163 -52.89 -36.92 13.94
C GLY A 163 -51.83 -37.27 14.98
N THR A 164 -51.03 -36.31 15.44
CA THR A 164 -50.53 -36.26 16.83
C THR A 164 -49.99 -34.86 17.14
N GLU A 165 -50.46 -34.38 18.29
CA GLU A 165 -50.15 -33.13 18.96
C GLU A 165 -48.87 -33.29 19.81
N ASP A 166 -48.42 -32.17 20.39
CA ASP A 166 -47.46 -32.02 21.48
C ASP A 166 -45.96 -32.18 21.11
N GLN A 167 -45.01 -31.36 21.56
CA GLN A 167 -44.91 -30.53 22.76
C GLN A 167 -44.15 -29.24 22.47
N VAL A 168 -44.64 -28.16 23.07
CA VAL A 168 -43.84 -27.02 23.48
C VAL A 168 -42.81 -27.49 24.52
N ASP A 169 -41.53 -27.24 24.28
CA ASP A 169 -40.56 -27.23 25.37
C ASP A 169 -39.97 -25.82 25.48
N GLU A 170 -40.46 -25.16 26.52
CA GLU A 170 -40.02 -23.88 27.02
C GLU A 170 -38.95 -24.19 28.09
N SER A 171 -37.75 -23.64 27.95
CA SER A 171 -36.83 -23.60 29.08
C SER A 171 -35.95 -22.35 29.08
N PRO A 172 -35.56 -21.88 30.27
CA PRO A 172 -35.54 -20.47 30.59
C PRO A 172 -34.12 -19.91 30.75
N ASN A 173 -34.05 -18.58 30.57
CA ASN A 173 -33.28 -17.58 31.31
C ASN A 173 -32.10 -18.06 32.19
N GLU A 174 -30.92 -17.45 32.02
CA GLU A 174 -30.21 -16.87 33.17
C GLU A 174 -29.19 -15.80 32.75
N GLN A 175 -29.38 -14.62 33.34
CA GLN A 175 -28.49 -13.47 33.32
C GLN A 175 -27.19 -13.78 34.06
N ALA A 176 -26.06 -13.34 33.50
CA ALA A 176 -24.88 -13.01 34.29
C ALA A 176 -24.39 -11.63 33.86
N THR A 177 -24.79 -10.63 34.63
CA THR A 177 -24.14 -9.33 34.76
C THR A 177 -22.74 -9.55 35.32
N ASN A 178 -21.71 -9.08 34.64
CA ASN A 178 -20.43 -8.78 35.28
C ASN A 178 -20.10 -7.32 34.95
N ASP A 179 -20.56 -6.46 35.85
CA ASP A 179 -19.89 -5.20 36.16
C ASP A 179 -18.49 -5.53 36.67
N THR A 180 -17.47 -4.95 36.06
CA THR A 180 -16.21 -4.68 36.75
C THR A 180 -15.71 -3.35 36.22
N GLU A 181 -16.15 -2.31 36.90
CA GLU A 181 -15.40 -1.07 37.04
C GLU A 181 -14.03 -1.42 37.62
N GLN A 182 -12.96 -1.06 36.91
CA GLN A 182 -11.69 -0.79 37.56
C GLN A 182 -11.05 0.41 36.87
N ASP A 183 -11.20 1.54 37.55
CA ASP A 183 -10.28 2.66 37.55
C ASP A 183 -8.83 2.16 37.49
N SER A 184 -8.07 2.68 36.52
CA SER A 184 -6.63 2.89 36.68
C SER A 184 -6.28 4.18 35.96
N GLU A 185 -6.46 5.25 36.72
CA GLU A 185 -5.47 6.29 37.01
C GLU A 185 -4.35 6.54 35.97
N TYR A 186 -4.32 7.81 35.56
CA TYR A 186 -3.32 8.49 34.76
C TYR A 186 -1.89 8.26 35.28
N GLU A 187 -0.98 7.85 34.39
CA GLU A 187 0.45 8.17 34.54
C GLU A 187 0.83 9.22 33.49
N GLU A 188 1.10 10.40 34.01
CA GLU A 188 1.57 11.59 33.31
C GLU A 188 3.10 11.50 33.24
N GLU A 189 3.63 11.04 32.11
CA GLU A 189 5.07 11.02 31.85
C GLU A 189 5.53 12.42 31.39
N HIS A 190 6.13 13.17 32.32
CA HIS A 190 6.69 14.51 32.09
C HIS A 190 8.24 14.45 32.10
N LEU A 191 8.84 14.94 31.01
CA LEU A 191 10.25 15.34 30.75
C LEU A 191 11.33 14.22 30.78
N GLU A 192 12.30 14.20 29.86
CA GLU A 192 13.26 15.27 29.59
C GLU A 192 13.52 15.52 28.08
N GLU A 193 13.37 16.78 27.67
CA GLU A 193 13.99 17.33 26.48
C GLU A 193 15.50 17.44 26.74
N HIS A 194 16.31 16.61 26.08
CA HIS A 194 17.72 16.92 25.91
C HIS A 194 17.84 17.97 24.79
N GLU A 195 17.77 19.24 25.17
CA GLU A 195 18.39 20.31 24.40
C GLU A 195 19.91 20.13 24.47
N GLU A 196 20.51 19.44 23.49
CA GLU A 196 21.92 19.65 23.17
C GLU A 196 22.05 21.02 22.50
N ALA A 197 22.09 22.07 23.34
CA ALA A 197 22.65 23.35 22.96
C ALA A 197 24.15 23.11 22.68
N THR A 198 24.50 22.90 21.42
CA THR A 198 25.89 23.03 20.99
C THR A 198 26.24 24.51 21.03
N ASP A 199 26.69 24.97 22.20
CA ASP A 199 27.27 26.29 22.39
C ASP A 199 28.42 26.46 21.37
N LEU A 200 28.22 27.38 20.43
CA LEU A 200 29.18 27.81 19.41
C LEU A 200 30.47 28.42 20.00
N GLU A 201 30.59 28.46 21.33
CA GLU A 201 31.73 28.98 22.06
C GLU A 201 32.69 27.88 22.52
N THR A 202 32.28 26.60 22.55
CA THR A 202 33.18 25.49 22.95
C THR A 202 33.95 24.90 21.76
N LEU A 203 33.49 25.09 20.52
CA LEU A 203 34.22 24.61 19.33
C LEU A 203 35.43 25.48 18.95
N ALA A 204 35.46 26.74 19.42
CA ALA A 204 36.58 27.66 19.18
C ALA A 204 37.80 27.35 20.06
N GLN A 205 37.60 26.72 21.23
CA GLN A 205 38.69 26.38 22.16
C GLN A 205 39.41 25.07 21.81
N ALA A 206 38.87 24.26 20.89
CA ALA A 206 39.50 23.01 20.44
C ALA A 206 40.37 23.18 19.18
N MET A 207 40.50 24.41 18.65
CA MET A 207 41.32 24.73 17.48
C MET A 207 42.57 25.55 17.80
N GLU A 208 42.92 25.75 19.09
CA GLU A 208 44.10 26.54 19.48
C GLU A 208 45.33 25.70 19.90
N ASP A 209 45.28 24.37 19.87
CA ASP A 209 46.40 23.51 20.31
C ASP A 209 46.93 22.53 19.24
N GLU A 210 46.83 22.84 17.94
CA GLU A 210 47.42 22.03 16.85
C GLU A 210 48.59 22.70 16.11
N ASP A 211 49.52 23.33 16.84
CA ASP A 211 50.79 23.82 16.26
C ASP A 211 52.03 22.95 16.62
N ASP A 212 51.86 21.79 17.27
CA ASP A 212 53.01 20.99 17.76
C ASP A 212 53.13 19.55 17.20
N TYR A 213 52.50 19.24 16.05
CA TYR A 213 52.74 17.96 15.35
C TYR A 213 53.36 18.15 13.96
N MET A 214 54.59 18.66 13.94
CA MET A 214 55.51 18.46 12.81
C MET A 214 56.16 17.07 12.93
N PRO A 215 55.82 16.06 12.10
CA PRO A 215 56.61 14.84 12.04
C PRO A 215 57.98 15.16 11.45
N GLY A 216 58.97 15.27 12.33
CA GLY A 216 60.37 15.51 12.00
C GLY A 216 60.93 14.44 11.07
N PHE A 217 61.58 14.91 10.00
CA PHE A 217 62.51 14.14 9.19
C PHE A 217 63.56 13.44 10.09
N HIS A 218 63.46 12.12 10.23
CA HIS A 218 64.60 11.31 10.66
C HIS A 218 65.47 10.99 9.44
N ARG A 219 66.47 11.85 9.24
CA ARG A 219 67.64 11.57 8.40
C ARG A 219 68.57 10.70 9.24
N ILE A 220 68.57 9.40 8.98
CA ILE A 220 69.46 8.44 9.67
C ILE A 220 70.81 8.39 8.93
N HIS A 221 71.84 8.25 9.74
CA HIS A 221 73.27 8.50 9.56
C HIS A 221 73.98 7.84 8.37
N GLU A 222 75.05 8.54 8.00
CA GLU A 222 76.25 8.09 7.30
C GLU A 222 76.88 6.88 8.00
N ASP A 223 77.26 5.87 7.21
CA ASP A 223 78.39 5.01 7.51
C ASP A 223 79.41 5.22 6.37
N GLU A 224 80.43 6.03 6.66
CA GLU A 224 81.75 5.91 6.02
C GLU A 224 82.47 4.75 6.73
N ASP A 225 83.07 3.83 5.98
CA ASP A 225 84.49 3.46 6.14
C ASP A 225 84.93 2.38 5.13
N GLU A 226 86.08 2.69 4.52
CA GLU A 226 87.10 1.87 3.81
C GLU A 226 86.81 1.13 2.49
#